data_AF-A0A9W9JUN7-F1
#
_entry.id   AF-A0A9W9JUN7-F1
#
_cell.length_a   1.000
_cell.length_b   1.000
_cell.length_c   1.000
_cell.angle_alpha   90.00
_cell.angle_beta   90.00
_cell.angle_gamma   90.00
#
_symmetry.space_group_name_H-M   'P 1'
#
loop_
_entity.id
_entity.type
_entity.pdbx_description
1 polymer ?
#
loop_
_entity_poly.entity_id
_entity_poly.type
_entity_poly.pdbx_seq_one_letter_code
_entity_poly.pdbx_strand_id
1 'polypeptide(L)'
;MAKRSASAETLPPLNLDPVSEWRAWQALSVYFTVLLNRQIRRRWLLEHKCMENVPIAKHFRPFIFLEPVPTLHKPRIPNPNQPNIKNDDKYNSYNTAALETLKTKVHLLRARVEKGKELASEIERRMQDPTVQFPTHFCHTCVMGGDQADVLLTKCGHRVCKTCLSFGADANGVYECSICFAPTSFVARSPLGPQRSCSEQISSVSERFVSRGKSRLWSPLAFRG
;
A
#
# COMPACT_ATOMS: atom_id res chain seq x y z
N MET A 1 56.99 -16.77 0.89
CA MET A 1 55.76 -16.26 0.24
C MET A 1 54.98 -15.45 1.28
N ALA A 2 55.03 -14.11 1.21
CA ALA A 2 54.34 -13.23 2.15
C ALA A 2 52.99 -12.78 1.57
N LYS A 3 51.89 -13.16 2.23
CA LYS A 3 50.52 -12.72 1.92
C LYS A 3 50.35 -11.28 2.40
N ARG A 4 50.31 -10.31 1.47
CA ARG A 4 49.85 -8.94 1.76
C ARG A 4 48.33 -8.95 1.89
N SER A 5 47.84 -8.87 3.11
CA SER A 5 46.45 -8.55 3.44
C SER A 5 46.20 -7.07 3.14
N ALA A 6 45.50 -6.78 2.05
CA ALA A 6 45.01 -5.43 1.76
C ALA A 6 43.88 -5.10 2.74
N SER A 7 44.13 -4.15 3.64
CA SER A 7 43.09 -3.53 4.46
C SER A 7 42.13 -2.79 3.54
N ALA A 8 40.85 -3.14 3.58
CA ALA A 8 39.80 -2.44 2.86
C ALA A 8 39.68 -1.01 3.42
N GLU A 9 40.24 -0.05 2.71
CA GLU A 9 40.14 1.37 3.00
C GLU A 9 38.66 1.78 2.90
N THR A 10 38.05 2.07 4.04
CA THR A 10 36.63 2.46 4.10
C THR A 10 36.54 3.90 3.61
N LEU A 11 36.09 4.09 2.37
CA LEU A 11 35.90 5.41 1.79
C LEU A 11 34.96 6.25 2.67
N PRO A 12 35.26 7.55 2.89
CA PRO A 12 34.40 8.42 3.67
C PRO A 12 33.01 8.53 3.01
N PRO A 13 31.94 8.64 3.80
CA PRO A 13 30.59 8.78 3.26
C PRO A 13 30.52 10.01 2.36
N LEU A 14 30.06 9.82 1.12
CA LEU A 14 29.80 10.92 0.20
C LEU A 14 28.73 11.84 0.81
N ASN A 15 29.16 12.99 1.32
CA ASN A 15 28.26 14.03 1.81
C ASN A 15 27.71 14.79 0.60
N LEU A 16 26.53 14.40 0.13
CA LEU A 16 25.81 15.15 -0.92
C LEU A 16 25.37 16.50 -0.35
N ASP A 17 25.31 17.52 -1.19
CA ASP A 17 24.63 18.75 -0.78
C ASP A 17 23.14 18.47 -0.51
N PRO A 18 22.50 19.16 0.45
CA PRO A 18 21.13 18.89 0.85
C PRO A 18 20.11 18.95 -0.30
N VAL A 19 20.37 19.77 -1.33
CA VAL A 19 19.49 19.89 -2.49
C VAL A 19 19.59 18.65 -3.37
N SER A 20 20.80 18.17 -3.63
CA SER A 20 21.03 16.93 -4.37
C SER A 20 20.47 15.71 -3.64
N GLU A 21 20.65 15.62 -2.32
CA GLU A 21 20.05 14.53 -1.52
C GLU A 21 18.52 14.55 -1.65
N TRP A 22 17.89 15.71 -1.44
CA TRP A 22 16.44 15.85 -1.57
C TRP A 22 15.93 15.47 -2.97
N ARG A 23 16.62 15.92 -4.04
CA ARG A 23 16.28 15.57 -5.43
C ARG A 23 16.40 14.07 -5.68
N ALA A 24 17.43 13.42 -5.14
CA ALA A 24 17.61 11.98 -5.28
C ALA A 24 16.43 11.22 -4.65
N TRP A 25 16.02 11.59 -3.44
CA TRP A 25 14.85 10.98 -2.80
C TRP A 25 13.54 11.28 -3.52
N GLN A 26 13.37 12.48 -4.08
CA GLN A 26 12.19 12.82 -4.86
C GLN A 26 12.12 11.95 -6.13
N ALA A 27 13.24 11.77 -6.85
CA ALA A 27 13.34 10.89 -8.01
C ALA A 27 13.02 9.43 -7.65
N LEU A 28 13.54 8.93 -6.52
CA LEU A 28 13.19 7.59 -6.01
C LEU A 28 11.69 7.47 -5.72
N SER A 29 11.06 8.50 -5.15
CA SER A 29 9.61 8.49 -4.88
C SER A 29 8.79 8.37 -6.17
N VAL A 30 9.19 9.07 -7.25
CA VAL A 30 8.56 8.97 -8.57
C VAL A 30 8.76 7.56 -9.13
N TYR A 31 10.00 7.08 -9.12
CA TYR A 31 10.36 5.75 -9.62
C TYR A 31 9.56 4.63 -8.96
N PHE A 32 9.52 4.58 -7.62
CA PHE A 32 8.79 3.54 -6.90
C PHE A 32 7.27 3.69 -7.05
N THR A 33 6.73 4.91 -7.20
CA THR A 33 5.30 5.09 -7.48
C THR A 33 4.93 4.50 -8.84
N VAL A 34 5.77 4.71 -9.88
CA VAL A 34 5.58 4.09 -11.20
C VAL A 34 5.65 2.57 -11.11
N LEU A 35 6.63 2.01 -10.40
CA LEU A 35 6.72 0.56 -10.19
C LEU A 35 5.51 0.00 -9.44
N LEU A 36 5.03 0.70 -8.42
CA LEU A 36 3.87 0.30 -7.64
C LEU A 36 2.63 0.24 -8.53
N ASN A 37 2.39 1.28 -9.33
CA ASN A 37 1.29 1.30 -10.29
C ASN A 37 1.38 0.18 -11.33
N ARG A 38 2.59 -0.19 -11.76
CA ARG A 38 2.79 -1.38 -12.62
C ARG A 38 2.38 -2.67 -11.90
N GLN A 39 2.77 -2.87 -10.65
CA GLN A 39 2.37 -4.05 -9.88
C GLN A 39 0.87 -4.10 -9.61
N ILE A 40 0.25 -2.97 -9.29
CA ILE A 40 -1.21 -2.87 -9.10
C ILE A 40 -1.94 -3.27 -10.39
N ARG A 41 -1.52 -2.75 -11.55
CA ARG A 41 -2.09 -3.12 -12.85
C ARG A 41 -1.90 -4.60 -13.16
N ARG A 42 -0.71 -5.15 -12.93
CA ARG A 42 -0.43 -6.58 -13.12
C ARG A 42 -1.35 -7.44 -12.26
N ARG A 43 -1.45 -7.13 -10.97
CA ARG A 43 -2.35 -7.85 -10.05
C ARG A 43 -3.80 -7.78 -10.54
N TRP A 44 -4.26 -6.60 -10.95
CA TRP A 44 -5.60 -6.42 -11.49
C TRP A 44 -5.87 -7.27 -12.74
N LEU A 45 -4.93 -7.33 -13.68
CA LEU A 45 -5.05 -8.17 -14.88
C LEU A 45 -5.12 -9.66 -14.52
N LEU A 46 -4.28 -10.12 -13.59
CA LEU A 46 -4.30 -11.51 -13.11
C LEU A 46 -5.64 -11.83 -12.42
N GLU A 47 -6.11 -10.90 -11.59
CA GLU A 47 -7.39 -11.00 -10.92
C GLU A 47 -8.56 -11.10 -11.92
N HIS A 48 -8.57 -10.27 -12.97
CA HIS A 48 -9.57 -10.35 -14.03
C HIS A 48 -9.49 -11.67 -14.81
N LYS A 49 -8.29 -12.11 -15.15
CA LYS A 49 -8.06 -13.39 -15.86
C LYS A 49 -8.61 -14.57 -15.06
N CYS A 50 -8.48 -14.56 -13.73
CA CYS A 50 -9.08 -15.61 -12.88
C CYS A 50 -10.61 -15.64 -12.94
N MET A 51 -11.26 -14.53 -13.30
CA MET A 51 -12.72 -14.39 -13.30
C MET A 51 -13.34 -14.53 -14.70
N GLU A 52 -12.53 -14.63 -15.75
CA GLU A 52 -12.99 -14.64 -17.15
C GLU A 52 -14.03 -15.73 -17.42
N ASN A 53 -13.85 -16.92 -16.83
CA ASN A 53 -14.75 -18.07 -16.99
C ASN A 53 -15.77 -18.24 -15.86
N VAL A 54 -15.76 -17.33 -14.87
CA VAL A 54 -16.67 -17.39 -13.72
C VAL A 54 -17.98 -16.67 -14.10
N PRO A 55 -19.17 -17.15 -13.69
CA PRO A 55 -20.40 -16.41 -13.90
C PRO A 55 -20.36 -15.02 -13.23
N ILE A 56 -20.88 -13.98 -13.90
CA ILE A 56 -20.88 -12.58 -13.41
C ILE A 56 -21.42 -12.46 -11.98
N ALA A 57 -22.43 -13.25 -11.62
CA ALA A 57 -23.01 -13.26 -10.27
C ALA A 57 -22.01 -13.68 -9.16
N LYS A 58 -20.93 -14.37 -9.54
CA LYS A 58 -19.83 -14.80 -8.65
C LYS A 58 -18.58 -13.94 -8.83
N HIS A 59 -18.63 -12.89 -9.65
CA HIS A 59 -17.52 -11.98 -9.82
C HIS A 59 -17.31 -11.14 -8.56
N PHE A 60 -16.16 -11.30 -7.93
CA PHE A 60 -15.64 -10.22 -7.12
C PHE A 60 -15.23 -9.10 -8.08
N ARG A 61 -15.58 -7.85 -7.78
CA ARG A 61 -15.18 -6.69 -8.58
C ARG A 61 -13.84 -6.17 -8.04
N PRO A 62 -12.70 -6.45 -8.71
CA PRO A 62 -11.43 -5.88 -8.28
C PRO A 62 -11.47 -4.36 -8.44
N PHE A 63 -11.13 -3.65 -7.37
CA PHE A 63 -10.93 -2.21 -7.39
C PHE A 63 -9.46 -1.90 -7.65
N ILE A 64 -9.19 -1.02 -8.63
CA ILE A 64 -7.86 -0.46 -8.84
C ILE A 64 -7.85 0.95 -8.27
N PHE A 65 -6.93 1.19 -7.34
CA PHE A 65 -6.53 2.55 -6.96
C PHE A 65 -5.08 2.72 -7.36
N LEU A 66 -4.82 3.50 -8.41
CA LEU A 66 -3.46 3.88 -8.78
C LEU A 66 -3.02 5.04 -7.91
N GLU A 67 -1.77 5.00 -7.47
CA GLU A 67 -1.15 6.09 -6.72
C GLU A 67 -0.84 7.24 -7.68
N PRO A 68 -1.13 8.50 -7.31
CA PRO A 68 -0.75 9.65 -8.11
C PRO A 68 0.77 9.75 -8.18
N VAL A 69 1.32 9.78 -9.39
CA VAL A 69 2.77 9.93 -9.60
C VAL A 69 3.16 11.36 -9.22
N PRO A 70 4.05 11.56 -8.23
CA PRO A 70 4.51 12.89 -7.87
C PRO A 70 5.17 13.58 -9.06
N THR A 71 4.95 14.89 -9.20
CA THR A 71 5.70 15.70 -10.17
C THR A 71 7.01 16.17 -9.56
N LEU A 72 8.06 16.24 -10.38
CA LEU A 72 9.33 16.82 -9.97
C LEU A 72 9.17 18.34 -9.88
N HIS A 73 8.93 18.83 -8.66
CA HIS A 73 8.93 20.26 -8.41
C HIS A 73 10.37 20.79 -8.40
N LYS A 74 10.63 21.82 -9.21
CA LYS A 74 11.87 22.59 -9.10
C LYS A 74 11.90 23.19 -7.71
N PRO A 75 12.92 22.89 -6.89
CA PRO A 75 12.98 23.46 -5.57
C PRO A 75 13.10 24.98 -5.64
N ARG A 76 12.44 25.70 -4.73
CA ARG A 76 12.61 27.15 -4.62
C ARG A 76 13.98 27.41 -4.01
N ILE A 77 14.94 27.83 -4.85
CA ILE A 77 16.25 28.26 -4.38
C ILE A 77 16.03 29.62 -3.69
N PRO A 78 16.43 29.80 -2.42
CA PRO A 78 16.35 31.09 -1.75
C PRO A 78 17.10 32.13 -2.59
N ASN A 79 16.42 33.22 -2.95
CA ASN A 79 17.08 34.31 -3.67
C ASN A 79 18.05 34.99 -2.70
N PRO A 80 19.36 35.07 -3.00
CA PRO A 80 20.34 35.71 -2.11
C PRO A 80 20.05 37.20 -1.86
N ASN A 81 19.24 37.84 -2.72
CA ASN A 81 18.83 39.24 -2.58
C ASN A 81 17.48 39.42 -1.85
N GLN A 82 16.83 38.35 -1.38
CA GLN A 82 15.67 38.50 -0.52
C GLN A 82 16.12 38.85 0.91
N PRO A 83 15.63 39.96 1.48
CA PRO A 83 16.01 40.37 2.83
C PRO A 83 15.64 39.25 3.80
N ASN A 84 16.67 38.74 4.46
CA ASN A 84 16.70 37.81 5.57
C ASN A 84 15.38 37.75 6.36
N ILE A 85 14.40 36.95 5.89
CA ILE A 85 13.24 36.55 6.70
C ILE A 85 13.80 35.54 7.69
N LYS A 86 14.40 36.06 8.77
CA LYS A 86 15.10 35.33 9.83
C LYS A 86 14.24 34.32 10.60
N ASN A 87 13.01 34.02 10.17
CA ASN A 87 12.03 33.28 10.97
C ASN A 87 11.20 32.23 10.21
N ASP A 88 11.51 31.89 8.96
CA ASP A 88 10.69 30.94 8.20
C ASP A 88 11.43 29.63 7.87
N ASP A 89 12.01 28.98 8.89
CA ASP A 89 12.33 27.54 8.86
C ASP A 89 11.10 26.68 8.47
N LYS A 90 9.90 27.26 8.59
CA LYS A 90 8.62 26.70 8.17
C LYS A 90 8.43 26.59 6.66
N TYR A 91 9.16 27.38 5.85
CA TYR A 91 9.06 27.37 4.39
C TYR A 91 10.28 26.80 3.68
N ASN A 92 11.29 26.37 4.42
CA ASN A 92 12.41 25.64 3.84
C ASN A 92 11.97 24.19 3.53
N SER A 93 11.59 23.91 2.29
CA SER A 93 11.23 22.56 1.81
C SER A 93 12.36 21.52 1.98
N TYR A 94 13.56 21.98 2.34
CA TYR A 94 14.73 21.16 2.64
C TYR A 94 15.00 20.99 4.14
N ASN A 95 14.04 21.34 5.01
CA ASN A 95 14.22 21.05 6.43
C ASN A 95 14.36 19.53 6.66
N THR A 96 15.10 19.16 7.70
CA THR A 96 15.42 17.77 7.99
C THR A 96 14.17 16.92 8.17
N ALA A 97 13.10 17.46 8.78
CA ALA A 97 11.84 16.76 8.98
C ALA A 97 11.13 16.39 7.66
N ALA A 98 11.12 17.29 6.67
CA ALA A 98 10.53 17.04 5.36
C ALA A 98 11.34 16.00 4.59
N LEU A 99 12.67 16.04 4.69
CA LEU A 99 13.55 15.03 4.11
C LEU A 99 13.31 13.65 4.72
N GLU A 100 13.22 13.54 6.05
CA GLU A 100 12.92 12.27 6.72
C GLU A 100 11.52 11.75 6.40
N THR A 101 10.54 12.65 6.25
CA THR A 101 9.20 12.29 5.76
C THR A 101 9.26 11.71 4.34
N LEU A 102 10.03 12.33 3.45
CA LEU A 102 10.23 11.87 2.08
C LEU A 102 10.94 10.50 2.03
N LYS A 103 11.99 10.32 2.83
CA LYS A 103 12.69 9.03 3.00
C LYS A 103 11.73 7.94 3.45
N THR A 104 10.97 8.21 4.51
CA THR A 104 9.96 7.28 5.04
C THR A 104 8.95 6.90 3.95
N LYS A 105 8.42 7.88 3.21
CA LYS A 105 7.52 7.64 2.08
C LYS A 105 8.16 6.74 1.01
N VAL A 106 9.42 6.98 0.66
CA VAL A 106 10.15 6.15 -0.32
C VAL A 106 10.31 4.71 0.18
N HIS A 107 10.65 4.53 1.46
CA HIS A 107 10.73 3.19 2.06
C HIS A 107 9.38 2.46 2.03
N LEU A 108 8.28 3.15 2.37
CA LEU A 108 6.94 2.58 2.28
C LEU A 108 6.56 2.22 0.83
N LEU A 109 6.84 3.09 -0.14
CA LEU A 109 6.60 2.80 -1.56
C LEU A 109 7.38 1.57 -2.01
N ARG A 110 8.66 1.45 -1.64
CA ARG A 110 9.48 0.27 -1.95
C ARG A 110 8.89 -0.99 -1.34
N ALA A 111 8.53 -0.97 -0.05
CA ALA A 111 7.90 -2.11 0.62
C ALA A 111 6.60 -2.54 -0.08
N ARG A 112 5.78 -1.57 -0.50
CA ARG A 112 4.55 -1.81 -1.26
C ARG A 112 4.81 -2.42 -2.64
N VAL A 113 5.88 -2.00 -3.32
CA VAL A 113 6.28 -2.60 -4.61
C VAL A 113 6.66 -4.07 -4.40
N GLU A 114 7.50 -4.38 -3.43
CA GLU A 114 7.92 -5.76 -3.16
C GLU A 114 6.72 -6.62 -2.74
N LYS A 115 5.85 -6.10 -1.88
CA LYS A 115 4.61 -6.81 -1.53
C LYS A 115 3.71 -7.02 -2.74
N GLY A 116 3.58 -6.03 -3.62
CA GLY A 116 2.84 -6.17 -4.88
C GLY A 116 3.37 -7.28 -5.78
N LYS A 117 4.71 -7.45 -5.86
CA LYS A 117 5.34 -8.55 -6.59
C LYS A 117 5.01 -9.90 -5.97
N GLU A 118 5.15 -10.02 -4.65
CA GLU A 118 4.81 -11.25 -3.90
C GLU A 118 3.37 -11.68 -4.17
N LEU A 119 2.41 -10.75 -4.10
CA LEU A 119 1.00 -11.04 -4.34
C LEU A 119 0.72 -11.46 -5.78
N ALA A 120 1.34 -10.80 -6.76
CA ALA A 120 1.17 -11.16 -8.17
C ALA A 120 1.75 -12.56 -8.46
N SER A 121 2.94 -12.85 -7.95
CA SER A 121 3.57 -14.17 -8.07
C SER A 121 2.76 -15.25 -7.37
N GLU A 122 2.16 -14.97 -6.21
CA GLU A 122 1.33 -15.94 -5.50
C GLU A 122 0.02 -16.24 -6.26
N ILE A 123 -0.60 -15.23 -6.89
CA ILE A 123 -1.76 -15.46 -7.77
C ILE A 123 -1.35 -16.37 -8.94
N GLU A 124 -0.24 -16.06 -9.62
CA GLU A 124 0.24 -16.86 -10.75
C GLU A 124 0.53 -18.31 -10.34
N ARG A 125 1.20 -18.51 -9.20
CA ARG A 125 1.47 -19.84 -8.64
C ARG A 125 0.17 -20.61 -8.38
N ARG A 126 -0.81 -19.97 -7.75
CA ARG A 126 -2.13 -20.58 -7.47
C ARG A 126 -2.94 -20.86 -8.73
N MET A 127 -2.81 -20.04 -9.77
CA MET A 127 -3.48 -20.28 -11.06
C MET A 127 -2.96 -21.51 -11.79
N GLN A 128 -1.71 -21.93 -11.52
CA GLN A 128 -1.11 -23.13 -12.09
C GLN A 128 -1.49 -24.41 -11.31
N ASP A 129 -2.06 -24.25 -10.11
CA ASP A 129 -2.44 -25.36 -9.24
C ASP A 129 -3.94 -25.68 -9.41
N PRO A 130 -4.30 -26.83 -10.02
CA PRO A 130 -5.70 -27.18 -10.27
C PRO A 130 -6.49 -27.45 -8.98
N THR A 131 -5.82 -27.65 -7.83
CA THR A 131 -6.50 -27.85 -6.54
C THR A 131 -7.03 -26.55 -5.96
N VAL A 132 -6.54 -25.39 -6.42
CA VAL A 132 -6.94 -24.08 -5.90
C VAL A 132 -8.14 -23.55 -6.66
N GLN A 133 -9.33 -23.62 -6.04
CA GLN A 133 -10.57 -23.13 -6.65
C GLN A 133 -10.59 -21.62 -6.90
N PHE A 134 -9.99 -20.83 -6.00
CA PHE A 134 -10.00 -19.37 -6.06
C PHE A 134 -8.59 -18.82 -5.88
N PRO A 135 -7.80 -18.69 -6.97
CA PRO A 135 -6.40 -18.26 -6.91
C PRO A 135 -6.17 -16.88 -6.28
N THR A 136 -7.20 -16.03 -6.27
CA THR A 136 -7.15 -14.66 -5.75
C THR A 136 -7.68 -14.54 -4.30
N HIS A 137 -8.32 -15.59 -3.78
CA HIS A 137 -8.96 -15.59 -2.46
C HIS A 137 -7.97 -16.06 -1.38
N PHE A 138 -7.08 -15.16 -0.98
CA PHE A 138 -6.11 -15.39 0.08
C PHE A 138 -5.77 -14.08 0.81
N CYS A 139 -5.18 -14.19 2.00
CA CYS A 139 -4.76 -13.04 2.77
C CYS A 139 -3.55 -12.37 2.11
N HIS A 140 -3.66 -11.08 1.79
CA HIS A 140 -2.57 -10.32 1.20
C HIS A 140 -1.45 -9.98 2.20
N THR A 141 -1.61 -10.27 3.50
CA THR A 141 -0.56 -10.07 4.50
C THR A 141 0.29 -11.33 4.68
N CYS A 142 -0.33 -12.46 5.03
CA CYS A 142 0.36 -13.73 5.34
C CYS A 142 0.28 -14.80 4.24
N VAL A 143 -0.32 -14.48 3.09
CA VAL A 143 -0.51 -15.40 1.94
C VAL A 143 -1.28 -16.69 2.19
N MET A 144 -1.87 -16.90 3.38
CA MET A 144 -2.76 -18.03 3.65
C MET A 144 -4.01 -18.00 2.75
N GLY A 145 -4.37 -19.16 2.21
CA GLY A 145 -5.56 -19.33 1.39
C GLY A 145 -6.86 -19.11 2.16
N GLY A 146 -7.89 -18.67 1.47
CA GLY A 146 -9.20 -18.42 2.07
C GLY A 146 -10.02 -19.68 2.35
N ASP A 147 -9.52 -20.84 1.94
CA ASP A 147 -9.95 -22.18 2.35
C ASP A 147 -9.50 -22.50 3.79
N GLN A 148 -8.36 -21.96 4.21
CA GLN A 148 -7.78 -22.17 5.54
C GLN A 148 -8.05 -21.01 6.51
N ALA A 149 -8.44 -19.85 5.99
CA ALA A 149 -8.61 -18.64 6.78
C ALA A 149 -9.80 -17.80 6.30
N ASP A 150 -10.54 -17.22 7.25
CA ASP A 150 -11.60 -16.25 6.94
C ASP A 150 -11.00 -14.95 6.40
N VAL A 151 -11.02 -14.79 5.08
CA VAL A 151 -10.48 -13.63 4.38
C VAL A 151 -11.55 -12.56 4.17
N LEU A 152 -11.23 -11.33 4.59
CA LEU A 152 -12.08 -10.15 4.49
C LEU A 152 -11.53 -9.17 3.46
N LEU A 153 -12.42 -8.56 2.67
CA LEU A 153 -12.06 -7.53 1.69
C LEU A 153 -12.18 -6.14 2.32
N THR A 154 -11.11 -5.37 2.25
CA THR A 154 -11.06 -3.97 2.69
C THR A 154 -11.49 -3.02 1.57
N LYS A 155 -11.91 -1.80 1.92
CA LYS A 155 -12.27 -0.75 0.95
C LYS A 155 -11.09 -0.30 0.10
N CYS A 156 -9.85 -0.44 0.59
CA CYS A 156 -8.66 -0.19 -0.22
C CYS A 156 -8.31 -1.33 -1.20
N GLY A 157 -9.14 -2.38 -1.28
CA GLY A 157 -9.00 -3.49 -2.22
C GLY A 157 -8.06 -4.61 -1.74
N HIS A 158 -7.48 -4.50 -0.54
CA HIS A 158 -6.64 -5.54 0.04
C HIS A 158 -7.47 -6.57 0.82
N ARG A 159 -7.01 -7.82 0.81
CA ARG A 159 -7.63 -8.93 1.52
C ARG A 159 -6.84 -9.26 2.78
N VAL A 160 -7.50 -9.45 3.91
CA VAL A 160 -6.84 -9.77 5.20
C VAL A 160 -7.58 -10.88 5.93
N CYS A 161 -6.86 -11.85 6.50
CA CYS A 161 -7.49 -12.87 7.34
C CYS A 161 -7.75 -12.35 8.76
N LYS A 162 -8.68 -12.98 9.50
CA LYS A 162 -8.97 -12.62 10.90
C LYS A 162 -7.73 -12.56 11.80
N THR A 163 -6.77 -13.47 11.60
CA THR A 163 -5.50 -13.50 12.36
C THR A 163 -4.65 -12.27 12.07
N CYS A 164 -4.44 -11.91 10.80
CA CYS A 164 -3.67 -10.69 10.48
C CYS A 164 -4.44 -9.42 10.88
N LEU A 165 -5.77 -9.46 10.86
CA LEU A 165 -6.61 -8.36 11.32
C LEU A 165 -6.40 -8.09 12.82
N SER A 166 -6.31 -9.12 13.67
CA SER A 166 -6.10 -8.92 15.12
C SER A 166 -4.77 -8.26 15.46
N PHE A 167 -3.76 -8.36 14.58
CA PHE A 167 -2.48 -7.68 14.74
C PHE A 167 -2.43 -6.28 14.09
N GLY A 168 -3.38 -5.95 13.22
CA GLY A 168 -3.41 -4.66 12.50
C GLY A 168 -4.45 -3.66 13.01
N ALA A 169 -5.23 -4.01 14.03
CA ALA A 169 -6.17 -3.09 14.66
C ALA A 169 -5.49 -2.31 15.80
N ASP A 170 -5.76 -1.01 15.88
CA ASP A 170 -5.29 -0.16 16.98
C ASP A 170 -6.12 -0.36 18.27
N ALA A 171 -5.77 0.36 19.33
CA ALA A 171 -6.47 0.31 20.62
C ALA A 171 -7.96 0.74 20.53
N ASN A 172 -8.34 1.45 19.45
CA ASN A 172 -9.72 1.87 19.19
C ASN A 172 -10.46 0.90 18.26
N GLY A 173 -9.81 -0.20 17.85
CA GLY A 173 -10.34 -1.17 16.91
C GLY A 173 -10.30 -0.73 15.45
N VAL A 174 -9.62 0.37 15.12
CA VAL A 174 -9.45 0.83 13.74
C VAL A 174 -8.37 -0.02 13.08
N TYR A 175 -8.74 -0.71 12.00
CA TYR A 175 -7.78 -1.50 11.24
C TYR A 175 -6.94 -0.60 10.32
N GLU A 176 -5.63 -0.67 10.47
CA GLU A 176 -4.67 -0.11 9.54
C GLU A 176 -4.24 -1.17 8.54
N CYS A 177 -4.44 -0.91 7.25
CA CYS A 177 -4.06 -1.84 6.21
C CYS A 177 -2.53 -2.00 6.19
N SER A 178 -2.02 -3.21 6.46
CA SER A 178 -0.58 -3.51 6.47
C SER A 178 0.12 -3.38 5.11
N ILE A 179 -0.62 -3.03 4.05
CA ILE A 179 -0.09 -2.83 2.70
C ILE A 179 -0.19 -1.35 2.33
N CYS A 180 -1.32 -0.68 2.58
CA CYS A 180 -1.43 0.75 2.32
C CYS A 180 -0.76 1.61 3.39
N PHE A 181 -0.56 1.07 4.60
CA PHE A 181 -0.17 1.80 5.81
C PHE A 181 -1.12 2.98 6.06
N ALA A 182 -2.41 2.67 5.98
CA ALA A 182 -3.49 3.64 6.10
C ALA A 182 -4.73 2.99 6.72
N PRO A 183 -5.47 3.71 7.58
CA PRO A 183 -6.75 3.26 8.11
C PRO A 183 -7.72 2.89 6.98
N THR A 184 -8.42 1.77 7.14
CA THR A 184 -9.44 1.35 6.17
C THR A 184 -10.59 0.65 6.88
N SER A 185 -11.70 0.47 6.17
CA SER A 185 -12.83 -0.32 6.65
C SER A 185 -13.09 -1.49 5.71
N PHE A 186 -13.97 -2.40 6.10
CA PHE A 186 -14.34 -3.54 5.29
C PHE A 186 -15.45 -3.19 4.30
N VAL A 187 -15.47 -3.89 3.17
CA VAL A 187 -16.62 -3.90 2.27
C VAL A 187 -17.68 -4.78 2.92
N ALA A 188 -18.87 -4.24 3.18
CA ALA A 188 -19.98 -5.04 3.68
C ALA A 188 -20.23 -6.16 2.65
N ARG A 189 -20.13 -7.42 3.08
CA ARG A 189 -20.63 -8.52 2.25
C ARG A 189 -22.14 -8.27 2.13
N SER A 190 -22.66 -8.16 0.90
CA SER A 190 -24.10 -8.33 0.70
C SER A 190 -24.49 -9.64 1.39
N PRO A 191 -25.62 -9.70 2.12
CA PRO A 191 -26.05 -10.94 2.75
C PRO A 191 -26.07 -12.00 1.66
N LEU A 192 -25.19 -13.01 1.82
CA LEU A 192 -25.26 -14.20 1.01
C LEU A 192 -26.68 -14.72 1.20
N GLY A 193 -27.45 -14.81 0.12
CA GLY A 193 -28.81 -15.36 0.16
C GLY A 193 -28.82 -16.69 0.93
N PRO A 194 -29.95 -17.07 1.54
CA PRO A 194 -30.02 -18.01 2.65
C PRO A 194 -29.25 -19.29 2.36
N GLN A 195 -28.01 -19.35 2.88
CA GLN A 195 -27.21 -20.56 2.88
C GLN A 195 -27.66 -21.36 4.10
N ARG A 196 -28.08 -22.61 3.85
CA ARG A 196 -28.60 -23.53 4.86
C ARG A 196 -27.68 -23.57 6.08
N SER A 197 -28.34 -23.47 7.23
CA SER A 197 -27.79 -23.46 8.58
C SER A 197 -26.76 -24.57 8.82
N CYS A 198 -25.51 -24.17 9.04
CA CYS A 198 -24.65 -24.87 9.98
C CYS A 198 -24.49 -23.92 11.18
N SER A 199 -25.15 -24.29 12.26
CA SER A 199 -25.17 -23.57 13.53
C SER A 199 -23.83 -23.73 14.24
N GLU A 200 -22.94 -22.76 14.09
CA GLU A 200 -21.88 -22.49 15.06
C GLU A 200 -21.79 -20.99 15.32
N GLN A 201 -21.79 -20.65 16.61
CA GLN A 201 -21.93 -19.32 17.17
C GLN A 201 -20.77 -18.41 16.76
N ILE A 202 -21.04 -17.48 15.84
CA ILE A 202 -20.20 -16.28 15.67
C ILE A 202 -20.72 -15.24 16.66
N SER A 203 -20.07 -15.16 17.82
CA SER A 203 -20.24 -14.04 18.74
C SER A 203 -19.72 -12.75 18.09
N SER A 204 -20.68 -11.91 17.72
CA SER A 204 -20.67 -10.44 17.68
C SER A 204 -19.29 -9.73 17.75
N VAL A 205 -18.52 -9.76 16.66
CA VAL A 205 -17.49 -8.73 16.40
C VAL A 205 -17.97 -7.71 15.35
N SER A 206 -18.93 -8.08 14.49
CA SER A 206 -19.37 -7.23 13.37
C SER A 206 -20.34 -6.10 13.75
N GLU A 207 -21.05 -6.17 14.88
CA GLU A 207 -22.11 -5.18 15.20
C GLU A 207 -21.59 -3.91 15.89
N ARG A 208 -20.36 -3.88 16.41
CA ARG A 208 -19.76 -2.64 16.94
C ARG A 208 -19.11 -1.75 15.87
N PHE A 209 -19.02 -2.20 14.62
CA PHE A 209 -18.33 -1.45 13.55
C PHE A 209 -19.25 -0.53 12.72
N VAL A 210 -20.56 -0.55 12.94
CA VAL A 210 -21.52 0.25 12.16
C VAL A 210 -22.36 1.13 13.08
N SER A 211 -21.73 2.06 13.80
CA SER A 211 -22.43 3.25 14.31
C SER A 211 -21.47 4.26 14.93
N ARG A 212 -20.99 5.19 14.10
CA ARG A 212 -20.79 6.64 14.37
C ARG A 212 -19.67 7.20 13.51
N GLY A 213 -20.03 8.10 12.60
CA GLY A 213 -19.09 8.82 11.76
C GLY A 213 -19.80 9.66 10.70
N LYS A 214 -20.63 10.62 11.14
CA LYS A 214 -21.23 11.65 10.30
C LYS A 214 -20.13 12.45 9.57
N SER A 215 -20.31 12.61 8.25
CA SER A 215 -19.93 13.76 7.42
C SER A 215 -18.52 14.35 7.53
N ARG A 216 -17.67 14.03 6.54
CA ARG A 216 -16.93 15.06 5.80
C ARG A 216 -17.06 14.77 4.31
N LEU A 217 -17.83 15.61 3.61
CA LEU A 217 -17.81 15.69 2.15
C LEU A 217 -16.37 16.04 1.72
N TRP A 218 -15.74 15.16 0.95
CA TRP A 218 -14.68 15.55 0.04
C TRP A 218 -15.31 15.72 -1.34
N SER A 219 -15.45 16.97 -1.77
CA SER A 219 -15.84 17.28 -3.14
C SER A 219 -14.65 17.01 -4.08
N PRO A 220 -14.82 16.30 -5.20
CA PRO A 220 -13.81 16.26 -6.25
C PRO A 220 -13.86 17.56 -7.04
N LEU A 221 -12.75 18.30 -7.05
CA LEU A 221 -12.51 19.37 -8.02
C LEU A 221 -12.48 18.75 -9.42
N ALA A 222 -13.49 19.10 -10.22
CA ALA A 222 -13.51 18.89 -11.65
C ALA A 222 -12.38 19.69 -12.30
N PHE A 223 -11.50 19.01 -13.03
CA PHE A 223 -10.64 19.65 -14.02
C PHE A 223 -11.26 19.43 -15.40
N ARG A 224 -11.83 20.50 -15.95
CA ARG A 224 -11.97 20.71 -17.39
C ARG A 224 -10.69 21.39 -17.88
N GLY A 225 -10.17 20.91 -19.00
CA GLY A 225 -9.01 21.42 -19.72
C GLY A 225 -8.69 20.44 -20.83
#